data_AF-A0A090SSH6-F1
#
_entry.id   AF-A0A090SSH6-F1
#
_cell.length_a   1.000
_cell.length_b   1.000
_cell.length_c   1.000
_cell.angle_alpha   90.00
_cell.angle_beta   90.00
_cell.angle_gamma   90.00
#
_symmetry.space_group_name_H-M   'P 1'
#
loop_
_entity.id
_entity.type
_entity.pdbx_description
1 polymer ?
#
loop_
_entity_poly.entity_id
_entity_poly.type
_entity_poly.pdbx_seq_one_letter_code
_entity_poly.pdbx_strand_id
1 'polypeptide(L)'
;MHRKGEALVELGGEPEDWARFNHYVASIAATESHILATSPRGNCYGIWDKATRELLEINALPDASGVVVKNGEFHVSSGIGRVVKINADLAKQTFVSGIQWDNHWSAIT
;
A
#
# COMPACT_ATOMS: atom_id res chain seq x y z
N MET A 1 15.25 -5.56 -2.30
CA MET A 1 14.36 -6.13 -3.34
C MET A 1 14.92 -7.44 -3.86
N HIS A 2 14.06 -8.45 -4.05
CA HIS A 2 14.46 -9.76 -4.57
C HIS A 2 15.07 -9.65 -5.98
N ARG A 3 16.13 -10.42 -6.24
CA ARG A 3 16.68 -10.63 -7.57
C ARG A 3 16.61 -12.10 -7.94
N LYS A 4 16.43 -12.37 -9.23
CA LYS A 4 16.35 -13.73 -9.75
C LYS A 4 17.57 -14.55 -9.29
N GLY A 5 17.31 -15.70 -8.66
CA GLY A 5 18.34 -16.60 -8.16
C GLY A 5 18.75 -16.37 -6.70
N GLU A 6 18.28 -15.28 -6.07
CA GLU A 6 18.44 -15.06 -4.63
C GLU A 6 17.29 -15.71 -3.85
N ALA A 7 17.46 -15.91 -2.54
CA ALA A 7 16.36 -16.34 -1.68
C ALA A 7 15.27 -15.25 -1.63
N LEU A 8 14.02 -15.68 -1.42
CA LEU A 8 12.97 -14.76 -1.01
C LEU A 8 13.25 -14.35 0.44
N VAL A 9 13.23 -13.05 0.68
CA VAL A 9 13.37 -12.49 2.03
C VAL A 9 12.12 -11.69 2.33
N GLU A 10 11.55 -11.96 3.50
CA GLU A 10 10.35 -11.27 3.97
C GLU A 10 10.64 -9.78 4.20
N LEU A 11 9.60 -8.97 4.00
CA LEU A 11 9.61 -7.61 4.51
C LEU A 11 9.43 -7.64 6.03
N GLY A 12 9.94 -6.63 6.72
CA GLY A 12 9.82 -6.50 8.17
C GLY A 12 8.37 -6.36 8.63
N GLY A 13 8.18 -6.52 9.94
CA GLY A 13 6.88 -6.54 10.60
C GLY A 13 6.79 -7.77 11.51
N GLU A 14 6.25 -7.58 12.71
CA GLU A 14 6.02 -8.67 13.64
C GLU A 14 4.81 -9.53 13.19
N PRO A 15 4.63 -10.75 13.71
CA PRO A 15 3.46 -11.57 13.36
C PRO A 15 2.11 -10.85 13.55
N GLU A 16 2.00 -9.99 14.56
CA GLU A 16 0.82 -9.18 14.84
C GLU A 16 0.57 -8.10 13.76
N ASP A 17 1.63 -7.53 13.20
CA ASP A 17 1.55 -6.57 12.10
C ASP A 17 0.98 -7.25 10.85
N TRP A 18 1.45 -8.45 10.53
CA TRP A 18 0.91 -9.25 9.43
C TRP A 18 -0.52 -9.74 9.68
N ALA A 19 -0.86 -10.07 10.93
CA ALA A 19 -2.22 -10.45 11.30
C ALA A 19 -3.23 -9.33 11.01
N ARG A 20 -2.82 -8.06 11.08
CA ARG A 20 -3.69 -6.93 10.70
C ARG A 20 -4.11 -6.91 9.24
N PHE A 21 -3.39 -7.59 8.34
CA PHE A 21 -3.78 -7.74 6.94
C PHE A 21 -4.84 -8.83 6.74
N ASN A 22 -5.24 -9.53 7.80
CA ASN A 22 -6.26 -10.59 7.76
C ASN A 22 -6.02 -11.60 6.61
N HIS A 23 -4.75 -11.99 6.46
CA HIS A 23 -4.24 -12.93 5.45
C HIS A 23 -4.59 -12.56 3.99
N TYR A 24 -4.79 -11.28 3.69
CA TYR A 24 -5.14 -10.85 2.34
C TYR A 24 -4.47 -9.52 1.98
N VAL A 25 -3.66 -9.55 0.93
CA VAL A 25 -3.13 -8.35 0.26
C VAL A 25 -3.83 -8.23 -1.08
N ALA A 26 -4.52 -7.11 -1.31
CA ALA A 26 -5.24 -6.87 -2.56
C ALA A 26 -4.36 -6.28 -3.65
N SER A 27 -3.57 -5.27 -3.32
CA SER A 27 -2.78 -4.52 -4.29
C SER A 27 -1.44 -4.10 -3.68
N ILE A 28 -0.43 -3.98 -4.54
CA ILE A 28 0.93 -3.58 -4.15
C ILE A 28 1.45 -2.59 -5.20
N ALA A 29 2.15 -1.57 -4.74
CA ALA A 29 2.95 -0.71 -5.60
C ALA A 29 4.27 -0.35 -4.92
N ALA A 30 5.26 0.07 -5.71
CA ALA A 30 6.55 0.48 -5.19
C ALA A 30 7.01 1.78 -5.88
N THR A 31 7.51 2.72 -5.08
CA THR A 31 8.27 3.88 -5.57
C THR A 31 9.76 3.53 -5.60
N GLU A 32 10.60 4.54 -5.82
CA GLU A 32 12.05 4.39 -5.68
C GLU A 32 12.45 3.99 -4.25
N SER A 33 11.81 4.56 -3.22
CA SER A 33 12.19 4.40 -1.81
C SER A 33 11.27 3.51 -0.98
N HIS A 34 10.01 3.32 -1.37
CA HIS A 34 9.02 2.66 -0.52
C HIS A 34 8.23 1.58 -1.26
N ILE A 35 7.65 0.66 -0.49
CA ILE A 35 6.66 -0.33 -0.94
C ILE A 35 5.38 -0.08 -0.16
N LEU A 36 4.23 -0.13 -0.83
CA LEU A 36 2.92 -0.06 -0.19
C LEU A 36 2.08 -1.27 -0.58
N ALA A 37 1.44 -1.90 0.41
CA ALA A 37 0.49 -3.00 0.20
C ALA A 37 -0.84 -2.70 0.89
N THR A 38 -1.95 -3.01 0.23
CA THR A 38 -3.31 -2.77 0.74
C THR A 38 -4.00 -4.06 1.17
N SER A 39 -4.91 -3.97 2.14
CA SER A 39 -5.79 -5.05 2.58
C SER A 39 -7.21 -4.56 2.82
N PRO A 40 -8.16 -4.88 1.92
CA PRO A 40 -9.58 -4.64 2.14
C PRO A 40 -10.09 -5.39 3.38
N ARG A 41 -9.71 -6.66 3.52
CA ARG A 41 -10.14 -7.53 4.63
C ARG A 41 -9.56 -7.12 5.97
N GLY A 42 -8.36 -6.54 5.97
CA GLY A 42 -7.70 -5.96 7.12
C GLY A 42 -8.09 -4.51 7.40
N ASN A 43 -8.85 -3.86 6.50
CA ASN A 43 -9.16 -2.43 6.53
C ASN A 43 -7.90 -1.57 6.74
N CYS A 44 -6.81 -1.92 6.05
CA CYS A 44 -5.53 -1.28 6.27
C CYS A 44 -4.64 -1.26 5.03
N TYR A 45 -3.58 -0.47 5.09
CA TYR A 45 -2.44 -0.58 4.19
C TYR A 45 -1.14 -0.40 4.98
N GLY A 46 -0.09 -1.09 4.56
CA GLY A 46 1.26 -0.99 5.14
C GLY A 46 2.22 -0.29 4.20
N ILE A 47 3.22 0.38 4.78
CA ILE A 47 4.32 1.02 4.06
C ILE A 47 5.64 0.49 4.62
N TRP A 48 6.52 0.06 3.73
CA TRP A 48 7.86 -0.42 4.06
C TRP A 48 8.92 0.45 3.38
N ASP A 49 10.05 0.64 4.07
CA ASP A 49 11.26 1.14 3.44
C ASP A 49 11.85 0.06 2.53
N LYS A 50 12.17 0.41 1.29
CA LYS A 50 12.62 -0.56 0.28
C LYS A 50 14.08 -0.97 0.47
N ALA A 51 14.90 -0.12 1.11
CA ALA A 51 16.31 -0.34 1.34
C ALA A 51 16.55 -1.19 2.60
N THR A 52 15.96 -0.81 3.74
CA THR A 52 16.08 -1.53 5.01
C THR A 52 15.14 -2.74 5.08
N ARG A 53 14.02 -2.68 4.34
CA ARG A 53 12.87 -3.62 4.39
C ARG A 53 12.04 -3.48 5.66
N GLU A 54 12.30 -2.47 6.48
CA GLU A 54 11.56 -2.28 7.72
C GLU A 54 10.13 -1.82 7.44
N LEU A 55 9.20 -2.32 8.24
CA LEU A 55 7.84 -1.80 8.27
C LEU A 55 7.87 -0.42 8.93
N LEU A 56 7.44 0.59 8.19
CA LEU A 56 7.40 1.97 8.68
C LEU A 56 6.06 2.26 9.35
N GLU A 57 4.96 1.88 8.71
CA GLU A 57 3.61 2.20 9.18
C GLU A 57 2.59 1.16 8.71
N ILE A 58 1.56 0.90 9.54
CA ILE A 58 0.29 0.29 9.09
C ILE A 58 -0.86 1.24 9.41
N ASN A 59 -1.44 1.81 8.37
CA ASN A 59 -2.51 2.79 8.45
C ASN A 59 -3.88 2.15 8.28
N ALA A 60 -4.87 2.64 9.03
CA ALA A 60 -6.26 2.22 8.87
C ALA A 60 -6.90 2.91 7.66
N LEU A 61 -7.54 2.13 6.80
CA LEU A 61 -8.34 2.59 5.68
C LEU A 61 -9.41 1.54 5.40
N PRO A 62 -10.69 1.82 5.72
CA PRO A 62 -11.77 0.89 5.43
C PRO A 62 -11.77 0.50 3.95
N ASP A 63 -11.87 -0.79 3.67
CA ASP A 63 -11.92 -1.33 2.32
C ASP A 63 -10.77 -0.83 1.41
N ALA A 64 -9.57 -0.73 1.97
CA ALA A 64 -8.35 -0.33 1.26
C ALA A 64 -8.10 -1.23 0.06
N SER A 65 -8.31 -0.71 -1.15
CA SER A 65 -8.41 -1.49 -2.38
C SER A 65 -7.16 -1.36 -3.24
N GLY A 66 -7.17 -0.49 -4.25
CA GLY A 66 -6.08 -0.39 -5.21
C GLY A 66 -4.98 0.54 -4.73
N VAL A 67 -3.74 0.27 -5.14
CA VAL A 67 -2.65 1.25 -5.08
C VAL A 67 -1.95 1.37 -6.42
N VAL A 68 -1.64 2.60 -6.83
CA VAL A 68 -0.76 2.90 -7.97
C VAL A 68 0.26 3.94 -7.59
N VAL A 69 1.36 3.99 -8.34
CA VAL A 69 2.30 5.11 -8.31
C VAL A 69 2.06 6.02 -9.49
N LYS A 70 1.95 7.33 -9.24
CA LYS A 70 1.91 8.37 -10.27
C LYS A 70 2.77 9.53 -9.81
N ASN A 71 3.67 10.01 -10.67
CA ASN A 71 4.61 11.10 -10.36
C ASN A 71 5.41 10.89 -9.06
N GLY A 72 5.77 9.64 -8.75
CA GLY A 72 6.51 9.29 -7.53
C GLY A 72 5.67 9.24 -6.25
N GLU A 73 4.36 9.53 -6.32
CA GLU A 73 3.43 9.46 -5.19
C GLU A 73 2.60 8.19 -5.25
N PHE A 74 2.25 7.63 -4.09
CA PHE A 74 1.22 6.60 -4.03
C PHE A 74 -0.16 7.23 -4.07
N HIS A 75 -1.06 6.58 -4.79
CA HIS A 75 -2.49 6.84 -4.75
C HIS A 75 -3.19 5.55 -4.34
N VAL A 76 -3.78 5.56 -3.15
CA VAL A 76 -4.49 4.43 -2.56
C VAL A 76 -5.98 4.69 -2.64
N SER A 77 -6.74 3.71 -3.13
CA SER A 77 -8.19 3.78 -3.22
C SER A 77 -8.86 2.95 -2.14
N SER A 78 -10.14 3.22 -1.93
CA SER A 78 -10.99 2.49 -1.02
C SER A 78 -12.39 2.34 -1.64
N GLY A 79 -13.04 1.20 -1.40
CA GLY A 79 -14.37 0.95 -1.95
C GLY A 79 -15.48 1.81 -1.34
N ILE A 80 -15.20 2.54 -0.25
CA ILE A 80 -16.08 3.60 0.25
C ILE A 80 -15.88 4.96 -0.45
N GLY A 81 -15.11 5.01 -1.54
CA GLY A 81 -14.87 6.20 -2.36
C GLY A 81 -13.76 7.12 -1.81
N ARG A 82 -13.02 6.69 -0.79
CA ARG A 82 -11.89 7.46 -0.25
C ARG A 82 -10.64 7.24 -1.10
N VAL A 83 -9.88 8.31 -1.29
CA VAL A 83 -8.56 8.26 -1.93
C VAL A 83 -7.53 8.90 -1.01
N VAL A 84 -6.39 8.23 -0.85
CA VAL A 84 -5.24 8.72 -0.08
C VAL A 84 -4.07 8.91 -1.04
N LYS A 85 -3.56 10.14 -1.13
CA LYS A 85 -2.27 10.44 -1.77
C LYS A 85 -1.18 10.46 -0.73
N ILE A 86 -0.04 9.84 -1.04
CA ILE A 86 1.10 9.74 -0.14
C ILE A 86 2.36 10.11 -0.93
N ASN A 87 3.02 11.19 -0.52
CA ASN A 87 4.24 11.66 -1.17
C ASN A 87 5.49 10.92 -0.63
N ALA A 88 6.67 11.31 -1.12
CA ALA A 88 7.94 10.69 -0.75
C ALA A 88 8.30 10.85 0.75
N ASP A 89 7.80 11.90 1.41
CA ASP A 89 7.98 12.16 2.84
C ASP A 89 6.91 11.47 3.70
N LEU A 90 6.13 10.56 3.10
CA LEU A 90 4.98 9.87 3.71
C LEU A 90 3.86 10.79 4.21
N ALA A 91 3.84 12.05 3.76
CA ALA A 91 2.78 12.99 4.04
C ALA A 91 1.52 12.59 3.26
N LYS A 92 0.38 12.57 3.98
CA LYS A 92 -0.88 12.00 3.48
C LYS A 92 -1.89 13.11 3.21
N GLN A 93 -2.48 13.09 2.02
CA GLN A 93 -3.65 13.89 1.68
C GLN A 93 -4.82 12.98 1.36
N THR A 94 -5.95 13.19 2.02
CA THR A 94 -7.15 12.37 1.83
C THR A 94 -8.26 13.19 1.20
N PHE A 95 -8.96 12.61 0.23
CA PHE A 95 -10.18 13.19 -0.32
C PHE A 95 -11.22 12.10 -0.56
N VAL A 96 -12.49 12.52 -0.68
CA VAL A 96 -13.61 11.65 -1.02
C VAL A 96 -13.97 11.89 -2.48
N SER A 97 -13.99 10.81 -3.25
CA SER A 97 -14.46 10.77 -4.62
C SER A 97 -15.95 10.41 -4.63
N GLY A 98 -16.69 10.92 -5.63
CA GLY A 98 -18.03 10.41 -5.94
C GLY A 98 -18.02 9.03 -6.61
N ILE A 99 -16.84 8.49 -6.92
CA ILE A 99 -16.62 7.19 -7.54
C ILE A 99 -16.10 6.22 -6.48
N GLN A 100 -16.70 5.04 -6.44
CA GLN A 100 -16.23 3.90 -5.66
C GLN A 100 -15.49 2.95 -6.59
N TRP A 101 -14.37 2.43 -6.11
CA TRP A 101 -13.56 1.50 -6.87
C TRP A 101 -13.40 0.22 -6.07
N ASP A 102 -13.54 -0.91 -6.75
CA ASP A 102 -13.10 -2.19 -6.22
C ASP A 102 -11.71 -2.53 -6.75
N ASN A 103 -10.93 -3.20 -5.90
CA ASN A 103 -9.75 -3.98 -6.27
C ASN A 103 -8.52 -3.20 -6.80
N HIS A 104 -8.36 -2.97 -8.11
CA HIS A 104 -7.08 -2.52 -8.71
C HIS A 104 -7.20 -1.22 -9.49
N TRP A 105 -6.16 -0.39 -9.42
CA TRP A 105 -6.00 0.81 -10.23
C TRP A 105 -4.86 0.64 -11.24
N SER A 106 -4.93 1.39 -12.33
CA SER A 106 -3.82 1.56 -13.27
C SER A 106 -3.68 3.03 -13.60
N ALA A 107 -2.45 3.55 -13.49
CA ALA A 107 -2.17 4.93 -13.88
C ALA A 107 -2.03 4.99 -15.41
N ILE A 108 -2.81 5.84 -16.06
CA ILE A 108 -2.64 6.16 -17.48
C ILE A 108 -1.60 7.28 -17.59
N THR A 109 -0.62 7.07 -18.47
CA THR A 109 0.45 8.01 -18.83
C THR A 109 0.13 8.74 -20.11
#